data_AF-A0A843IDT4-F1
#
_entry.id   AF-A0A843IDT4-F1
#
_cell.length_a   1.000
_cell.length_b   1.000
_cell.length_c   1.000
_cell.angle_alpha   90.00
_cell.angle_beta   90.00
_cell.angle_gamma   90.00
#
_symmetry.space_group_name_H-M   'P 1'
#
loop_
_entity.id
_entity.type
_entity.pdbx_description
1 polymer ?
#
loop_
_entity_poly.entity_id
_entity_poly.type
_entity_poly.pdbx_seq_one_letter_code
_entity_poly.pdbx_strand_id
1 'polypeptide(L)'
;NDTITIDHTQQHFSTAGFVRFNTVSISDFESPTGVTVKGDCTLCYLGSHFYNPSAKRNPNGIIFPFELLFVWALCVGIFLYVWFFLRPLIDVPLDRKIKRYSLIIHLIALASAFLLLDVEVGILFGTSALSSLVTQGFSSGTAALFLLEALIWVIGFCILGIPLQLLSYAILRYLGIGKGGSGVWKAIGDLSIWVFSWFYLLLFINILLSVIDFNRLFAIG
;
A
#
# COMPACT_ATOMS: atom_id res chain seq x y z
N ASN A 1 -15.15 27.62 -6.41
CA ASN A 1 -15.00 26.77 -5.21
C ASN A 1 -16.13 25.79 -5.22
N ASP A 2 -15.89 24.67 -5.91
CA ASP A 2 -16.90 23.64 -6.02
C ASP A 2 -16.77 22.72 -4.80
N THR A 3 -17.88 22.18 -4.33
CA THR A 3 -17.91 21.30 -3.17
C THR A 3 -18.52 19.98 -3.56
N ILE A 4 -17.85 18.89 -3.25
CA ILE A 4 -18.36 17.53 -3.44
C ILE A 4 -18.63 16.92 -2.06
N THR A 5 -19.74 16.21 -1.91
CA THR A 5 -20.03 15.48 -0.67
C THR A 5 -19.68 14.01 -0.86
N ILE A 6 -18.70 13.52 -0.08
CA ILE A 6 -18.25 12.13 -0.10
C ILE A 6 -18.37 11.58 1.33
N ASP A 7 -19.01 10.42 1.51
CA ASP A 7 -19.33 9.82 2.82
C ASP A 7 -19.90 10.82 3.85
N HIS A 8 -20.88 11.64 3.43
CA HIS A 8 -21.48 12.69 4.27
C HIS A 8 -20.51 13.80 4.73
N THR A 9 -19.30 13.87 4.19
CA THR A 9 -18.34 14.94 4.43
C THR A 9 -18.24 15.85 3.21
N GLN A 10 -18.32 17.17 3.42
CA GLN A 10 -18.07 18.14 2.36
C GLN A 10 -16.55 18.26 2.13
N GLN A 11 -16.15 18.10 0.88
CA GLN A 11 -14.77 18.18 0.44
C GLN A 11 -14.62 19.34 -0.57
N HIS A 12 -13.55 20.11 -0.42
CA HIS A 12 -13.26 21.25 -1.29
C HIS A 12 -12.55 20.81 -2.57
N PHE A 13 -12.98 21.38 -3.68
CA PHE A 13 -12.43 21.14 -5.02
C PHE A 13 -11.67 22.37 -5.52
N SER A 14 -10.46 22.17 -6.02
CA SER A 14 -9.56 23.28 -6.38
C SER A 14 -9.59 23.65 -7.88
N THR A 15 -9.57 22.68 -8.80
CA THR A 15 -9.43 22.96 -10.24
C THR A 15 -10.04 21.89 -11.14
N ALA A 16 -9.49 20.68 -11.14
CA ALA A 16 -9.94 19.56 -11.98
C ALA A 16 -9.86 18.26 -11.18
N GLY A 17 -10.88 17.42 -11.25
CA GLY A 17 -10.88 16.14 -10.57
C GLY A 17 -11.63 15.11 -11.38
N PHE A 18 -11.40 13.85 -11.04
CA PHE A 18 -12.05 12.74 -11.70
C PHE A 18 -12.61 11.80 -10.66
N VAL A 19 -13.76 11.23 -10.96
CA VAL A 19 -14.42 10.23 -10.13
C VAL A 19 -14.64 9.00 -10.99
N ARG A 20 -14.21 7.86 -10.46
CA ARG A 20 -14.49 6.55 -11.06
C ARG A 20 -15.65 5.92 -10.31
N PHE A 21 -16.77 5.78 -11.00
CA PHE A 21 -17.99 5.17 -10.47
C PHE A 21 -18.07 3.68 -10.81
N ASN A 22 -18.63 2.89 -9.90
CA ASN A 22 -19.09 1.53 -10.19
C ASN A 22 -20.53 1.56 -10.69
N THR A 23 -21.36 2.39 -10.06
CA THR A 23 -22.77 2.59 -10.38
C THR A 23 -23.06 4.09 -10.33
N VAL A 24 -23.85 4.58 -11.28
CA VAL A 24 -24.28 5.99 -11.31
C VAL A 24 -25.77 6.05 -11.54
N SER A 25 -26.46 6.75 -10.67
CA SER A 25 -27.81 7.24 -10.90
C SER A 25 -27.73 8.74 -11.16
N ILE A 26 -28.11 9.13 -12.37
CA ILE A 26 -28.29 10.53 -12.74
C ILE A 26 -29.77 10.80 -12.61
N SER A 27 -30.14 11.61 -11.62
CA SER A 27 -31.53 11.97 -11.40
C SER A 27 -31.67 13.47 -11.68
N ASP A 28 -32.37 13.78 -12.77
CA ASP A 28 -32.75 15.14 -13.13
C ASP A 28 -34.04 15.49 -12.39
N PHE A 29 -33.94 15.62 -11.05
CA PHE A 29 -35.07 16.10 -10.26
C PHE A 29 -35.02 17.61 -10.19
N GLU A 30 -36.19 18.23 -10.38
CA GLU A 30 -36.56 19.66 -10.35
C GLU A 30 -36.02 20.43 -9.13
N SER A 31 -34.71 20.54 -8.99
CA SER A 31 -34.02 21.38 -8.02
C SER A 31 -33.50 22.62 -8.76
N PRO A 32 -33.70 23.84 -8.22
CA PRO A 32 -33.18 25.06 -8.82
C PRO A 32 -31.64 25.14 -8.86
N THR A 33 -30.93 24.10 -8.38
CA THR A 33 -29.47 24.05 -8.24
C THR A 33 -28.75 23.10 -9.20
N GLY A 34 -29.45 22.51 -10.20
CA GLY A 34 -28.82 21.74 -11.28
C GLY A 34 -28.77 20.21 -11.07
N VAL A 35 -28.08 19.53 -11.99
CA VAL A 35 -28.01 18.05 -12.10
C VAL A 35 -27.31 17.45 -10.88
N THR A 36 -27.99 16.53 -10.19
CA THR A 36 -27.42 15.80 -9.05
C THR A 36 -26.97 14.40 -9.48
N VAL A 37 -25.69 14.11 -9.33
CA VAL A 37 -25.10 12.78 -9.61
C VAL A 37 -24.89 12.04 -8.29
N LYS A 38 -25.54 10.87 -8.14
CA LYS A 38 -25.37 9.99 -6.97
C LYS A 38 -24.95 8.60 -7.43
N GLY A 39 -23.94 8.03 -6.80
CA GLY A 39 -23.44 6.71 -7.18
C GLY A 39 -22.33 6.21 -6.26
N ASP A 40 -22.06 4.91 -6.33
CA ASP A 40 -20.95 4.29 -5.61
C ASP A 40 -19.65 4.54 -6.37
N CYS A 41 -18.69 5.18 -5.70
CA CYS A 41 -17.39 5.52 -6.27
C CYS A 41 -16.28 4.60 -5.73
N THR A 42 -15.38 4.17 -6.63
CA THR A 42 -14.17 3.40 -6.28
C THR A 42 -12.97 4.31 -6.03
N LEU A 43 -12.89 5.42 -6.75
CA LEU A 43 -11.77 6.35 -6.67
C LEU A 43 -12.26 7.77 -6.93
N CYS A 44 -11.90 8.71 -6.06
CA CYS A 44 -12.21 10.13 -6.21
C CYS A 44 -10.92 10.94 -6.11
N TYR A 45 -10.53 11.62 -7.19
CA TYR A 45 -9.44 12.58 -7.20
C TYR A 45 -10.01 14.00 -7.14
N LEU A 46 -9.59 14.78 -6.14
CA LEU A 46 -10.13 16.11 -5.83
C LEU A 46 -9.28 17.26 -6.38
N GLY A 47 -8.34 16.94 -7.28
CA GLY A 47 -7.44 17.90 -7.95
C GLY A 47 -6.08 18.05 -7.31
N SER A 48 -5.98 17.84 -5.99
CA SER A 48 -4.69 17.82 -5.27
C SER A 48 -4.37 16.48 -4.63
N HIS A 49 -5.38 15.66 -4.35
CA HIS A 49 -5.22 14.38 -3.65
C HIS A 49 -6.37 13.43 -3.98
N PHE A 50 -6.13 12.14 -3.76
CA PHE A 50 -7.17 11.12 -3.74
C PHE A 50 -7.90 11.12 -2.40
N TYR A 51 -9.22 11.04 -2.46
CA TYR A 51 -10.03 10.80 -1.28
C TYR A 51 -9.67 9.44 -0.69
N ASN A 52 -9.36 9.44 0.61
CA ASN A 52 -9.12 8.27 1.42
C ASN A 52 -9.73 8.54 2.81
N PRO A 53 -9.81 7.56 3.72
CA PRO A 53 -10.34 7.80 5.07
C PRO A 53 -9.63 8.94 5.84
N SER A 54 -8.38 9.23 5.50
CA SER A 54 -7.61 10.35 6.07
C SER A 54 -8.11 11.72 5.60
N ALA A 55 -8.75 11.81 4.43
CA ALA A 55 -9.34 13.04 3.90
C ALA A 55 -10.52 13.57 4.74
N LYS A 56 -11.15 12.72 5.58
CA LYS A 56 -12.15 13.16 6.56
C LYS A 56 -11.56 14.04 7.67
N ARG A 57 -10.25 13.91 7.92
CA ARG A 57 -9.53 14.53 9.04
C ARG A 57 -8.49 15.55 8.59
N ASN A 58 -7.98 15.47 7.37
CA ASN A 58 -7.06 16.45 6.78
C ASN A 58 -7.48 16.79 5.33
N PRO A 59 -7.66 18.08 4.98
CA PRO A 59 -8.04 18.50 3.63
C PRO A 59 -7.07 18.11 2.51
N ASN A 60 -5.84 17.68 2.83
CA ASN A 60 -4.87 17.19 1.84
C ASN A 60 -4.89 15.66 1.67
N GLY A 61 -5.76 14.94 2.38
CA GLY A 61 -5.82 13.48 2.33
C GLY A 61 -4.57 12.76 2.86
N ILE A 62 -3.70 13.48 3.59
CA ILE A 62 -2.45 12.97 4.16
C ILE A 62 -2.52 13.05 5.68
N ILE A 63 -2.43 11.92 6.35
CA ILE A 63 -2.25 11.86 7.80
C ILE A 63 -1.09 10.93 8.08
N PHE A 64 -0.31 11.29 9.09
CA PHE A 64 0.78 10.45 9.52
C PHE A 64 0.22 9.14 10.09
N PRO A 65 0.56 7.96 9.53
CA PRO A 65 -0.02 6.68 9.95
C PRO A 65 0.64 6.18 11.25
N PHE A 66 0.21 6.72 12.39
CA PHE A 66 0.75 6.37 13.71
C PHE A 66 0.61 4.87 14.01
N GLU A 67 -0.39 4.22 13.44
CA GLU A 67 -0.62 2.78 13.52
C GLU A 67 0.59 1.98 13.00
N LEU A 68 1.21 2.44 11.91
CA LEU A 68 2.39 1.80 11.32
C LEU A 68 3.62 1.95 12.23
N LEU A 69 3.79 3.11 12.87
CA LEU A 69 4.85 3.30 13.88
C LEU A 69 4.62 2.42 15.10
N PHE A 70 3.37 2.29 15.55
CA PHE A 70 3.03 1.45 16.68
C PHE A 70 3.36 -0.03 16.40
N VAL A 71 3.01 -0.53 15.21
CA VAL A 71 3.40 -1.88 14.76
C VAL A 71 4.92 -2.03 14.79
N TRP A 72 5.66 -1.05 14.27
CA TRP A 72 7.13 -1.05 14.31
C TRP A 72 7.68 -1.13 15.73
N ALA A 73 7.23 -0.25 16.62
CA ALA A 73 7.67 -0.19 18.01
C ALA A 73 7.37 -1.50 18.75
N LEU A 74 6.20 -2.09 18.52
CA LEU A 74 5.79 -3.36 19.11
C LEU A 74 6.65 -4.52 18.62
N CYS A 75 6.86 -4.64 17.31
CA CYS A 75 7.69 -5.70 16.74
C CYS A 75 9.14 -5.62 17.23
N VAL A 76 9.72 -4.42 17.26
CA VAL A 76 11.07 -4.20 17.78
C VAL A 76 11.13 -4.48 19.28
N GLY A 77 10.15 -4.03 20.06
CA GLY A 77 10.06 -4.27 21.49
C GLY A 77 10.05 -5.77 21.83
N ILE A 78 9.19 -6.54 21.15
CA ILE A 78 9.13 -8.00 21.31
C ILE A 78 10.45 -8.66 20.90
N PHE A 79 11.02 -8.24 19.77
CA PHE A 79 12.31 -8.78 19.31
C PHE A 79 13.42 -8.55 20.34
N LEU A 80 13.55 -7.33 20.87
CA LEU A 80 14.54 -6.99 21.89
C LEU A 80 14.28 -7.78 23.18
N TYR A 81 13.02 -7.91 23.60
CA TYR A 81 12.66 -8.66 24.79
C TYR A 81 13.09 -10.14 24.69
N VAL A 82 12.75 -10.81 23.58
CA VAL A 82 13.16 -12.21 23.35
C VAL A 82 14.68 -12.33 23.24
N TRP A 83 15.33 -11.38 22.58
CA TRP A 83 16.77 -11.41 22.36
C TRP A 83 17.56 -11.27 23.67
N PHE A 84 17.18 -10.31 24.52
CA PHE A 84 17.94 -9.99 25.72
C PHE A 84 17.56 -10.82 26.94
N PHE A 85 16.27 -11.07 27.18
CA PHE A 85 15.80 -11.67 28.43
C PHE A 85 15.62 -13.18 28.35
N LEU A 86 15.09 -13.71 27.24
CA LEU A 86 14.81 -15.15 27.15
C LEU A 86 16.01 -15.99 26.71
N ARG A 87 16.93 -15.42 25.92
CA ARG A 87 18.16 -16.06 25.40
C ARG A 87 18.06 -17.59 25.22
N PRO A 88 17.10 -18.13 24.44
CA PRO A 88 17.01 -19.56 24.28
C PRO A 88 18.25 -20.08 23.52
N LEU A 89 18.91 -21.07 24.10
CA LEU A 89 20.07 -21.78 23.54
C LEU A 89 19.60 -22.71 22.41
N ILE A 90 19.45 -22.16 21.21
CA ILE A 90 19.11 -22.94 20.02
C ILE A 90 20.23 -22.75 19.00
N ASP A 91 21.24 -23.61 19.08
CA ASP A 91 22.34 -23.66 18.12
C ASP A 91 22.26 -24.94 17.29
N VAL A 92 21.19 -25.03 16.50
CA VAL A 92 21.12 -26.01 15.42
C VAL A 92 21.64 -25.34 14.15
N PRO A 93 22.77 -25.80 13.57
CA PRO A 93 23.30 -25.26 12.33
C PRO A 93 22.30 -25.48 11.19
N LEU A 94 22.12 -24.47 10.32
CA LEU A 94 21.29 -24.62 9.12
C LEU A 94 21.91 -25.65 8.18
N ASP A 95 21.13 -26.65 7.79
CA ASP A 95 21.44 -27.42 6.60
C ASP A 95 21.33 -26.52 5.35
N ARG A 96 22.32 -26.63 4.46
CA ARG A 96 22.40 -25.89 3.18
C ARG A 96 21.16 -26.11 2.31
N LYS A 97 20.52 -27.29 2.40
CA LYS A 97 19.25 -27.57 1.69
C LYS A 97 18.12 -26.64 2.16
N ILE A 98 17.98 -26.45 3.48
CA ILE A 98 16.93 -25.61 4.07
C ILE A 98 17.11 -24.14 3.65
N LYS A 99 18.36 -23.66 3.51
CA LYS A 99 18.65 -22.31 3.02
C LYS A 99 18.15 -22.08 1.59
N ARG A 100 18.28 -23.08 0.71
CA ARG A 100 17.80 -22.99 -0.68
C ARG A 100 16.27 -22.92 -0.75
N TYR A 101 15.58 -23.76 0.02
CA TYR A 101 14.11 -23.73 0.09
C TYR A 101 13.58 -22.41 0.67
N SER A 102 14.21 -21.89 1.73
CA SER A 102 13.84 -20.59 2.31
C SER A 102 13.94 -19.46 1.29
N LEU A 103 15.01 -19.41 0.49
CA LEU A 103 15.16 -18.40 -0.57
C LEU A 103 14.06 -18.51 -1.63
N ILE A 104 13.71 -19.72 -2.07
CA ILE A 104 12.63 -19.94 -3.05
C ILE A 104 11.29 -19.45 -2.48
N ILE A 105 11.00 -19.76 -1.22
CA ILE A 105 9.76 -19.33 -0.57
C ILE A 105 9.69 -17.80 -0.46
N HIS A 106 10.79 -17.14 -0.10
CA HIS A 106 10.86 -15.67 -0.09
C HIS A 106 10.62 -15.07 -1.48
N LEU A 107 11.25 -15.63 -2.53
CA LEU A 107 11.02 -15.16 -3.91
C LEU A 107 9.55 -15.32 -4.32
N ILE A 108 8.94 -16.45 -4.00
CA ILE A 108 7.51 -16.69 -4.27
C ILE A 108 6.66 -15.69 -3.48
N ALA A 109 6.92 -15.49 -2.19
CA ALA A 109 6.17 -14.57 -1.35
C ALA A 109 6.26 -13.12 -1.84
N LEU A 110 7.47 -12.67 -2.21
CA LEU A 110 7.70 -11.34 -2.77
C LEU A 110 7.00 -11.15 -4.12
N ALA A 111 7.08 -12.15 -5.01
CA ALA A 111 6.37 -12.12 -6.28
C ALA A 111 4.85 -12.10 -6.08
N SER A 112 4.32 -12.93 -5.17
CA SER A 112 2.91 -12.93 -4.82
C SER A 112 2.46 -11.59 -4.24
N ALA A 113 3.26 -10.97 -3.37
CA ALA A 113 2.94 -9.67 -2.80
C ALA A 113 2.94 -8.55 -3.85
N PHE A 114 3.86 -8.61 -4.82
CA PHE A 114 3.86 -7.70 -5.96
C PHE A 114 2.63 -7.89 -6.85
N LEU A 115 2.25 -9.13 -7.17
CA LEU A 115 1.04 -9.43 -7.94
C LEU A 115 -0.23 -8.92 -7.23
N LEU A 116 -0.30 -9.08 -5.91
CA LEU A 116 -1.44 -8.59 -5.13
C LEU A 116 -1.50 -7.06 -5.10
N LEU A 117 -0.34 -6.37 -5.06
CA LEU A 117 -0.28 -4.92 -5.22
C LEU A 117 -0.75 -4.49 -6.61
N ASP A 118 -0.27 -5.14 -7.68
CA ASP A 118 -0.65 -4.85 -9.07
C ASP A 118 -2.17 -5.00 -9.26
N VAL A 119 -2.77 -6.05 -8.70
CA VAL A 119 -4.23 -6.24 -8.70
C VAL A 119 -4.95 -5.10 -8.00
N GLU A 120 -4.49 -4.67 -6.82
CA GLU A 120 -5.11 -3.58 -6.08
C GLU A 120 -5.03 -2.24 -6.85
N VAL A 121 -3.87 -1.97 -7.46
CA VAL A 121 -3.69 -0.79 -8.34
C VAL A 121 -4.63 -0.88 -9.54
N GLY A 122 -4.76 -2.05 -10.16
CA GLY A 122 -5.71 -2.28 -11.25
C GLY A 122 -7.17 -2.07 -10.82
N ILE A 123 -7.55 -2.52 -9.63
CA ILE A 123 -8.89 -2.29 -9.07
C ILE A 123 -9.16 -0.81 -8.88
N LEU A 124 -8.22 -0.04 -8.35
CA LEU A 124 -8.41 1.40 -8.08
C LEU A 124 -8.34 2.25 -9.36
N PHE A 125 -7.29 2.11 -10.15
CA PHE A 125 -6.99 2.96 -11.30
C PHE A 125 -7.57 2.45 -12.62
N GLY A 126 -8.03 1.19 -12.67
CA GLY A 126 -8.58 0.55 -13.86
C GLY A 126 -7.51 -0.04 -14.78
N THR A 127 -6.25 0.29 -14.51
CA THR A 127 -5.08 -0.31 -15.12
C THR A 127 -3.95 -0.40 -14.09
N SER A 128 -3.10 -1.39 -14.27
CA SER A 128 -1.91 -1.72 -13.49
C SER A 128 -0.71 -1.89 -14.42
N ALA A 129 0.48 -1.97 -13.86
CA ALA A 129 1.70 -2.14 -14.64
C ALA A 129 1.69 -3.43 -15.47
N LEU A 130 1.28 -4.57 -14.89
CA LEU A 130 1.22 -5.85 -15.61
C LEU A 130 0.12 -5.87 -16.66
N SER A 131 -1.08 -5.36 -16.34
CA SER A 131 -2.16 -5.28 -17.33
C SER A 131 -1.80 -4.36 -18.50
N SER A 132 -1.12 -3.24 -18.22
CA SER A 132 -0.57 -2.34 -19.25
C SER A 132 0.54 -2.99 -20.08
N LEU A 133 1.42 -3.77 -19.45
CA LEU A 133 2.47 -4.50 -20.14
C LEU A 133 1.91 -5.53 -21.13
N VAL A 134 0.85 -6.25 -20.75
CA VAL A 134 0.20 -7.23 -21.62
C VAL A 134 -0.58 -6.57 -22.76
N THR A 135 -1.26 -5.46 -22.50
CA THR A 135 -2.16 -4.83 -23.48
C THR A 135 -1.46 -3.85 -24.42
N GLN A 136 -0.50 -3.09 -23.92
CA GLN A 136 0.16 -1.98 -24.64
C GLN A 136 1.66 -2.23 -24.86
N GLY A 137 2.23 -3.28 -24.26
CA GLY A 137 3.67 -3.52 -24.29
C GLY A 137 4.46 -2.54 -23.42
N PHE A 138 5.76 -2.43 -23.70
CA PHE A 138 6.68 -1.57 -22.94
C PHE A 138 6.61 -0.12 -23.45
N SER A 139 5.59 0.62 -23.02
CA SER A 139 5.42 2.05 -23.30
C SER A 139 5.93 2.92 -22.14
N SER A 140 6.06 4.23 -22.35
CA SER A 140 6.42 5.19 -21.28
C SER A 140 5.39 5.20 -20.14
N GLY A 141 4.10 5.04 -20.45
CA GLY A 141 3.03 4.91 -19.47
C GLY A 141 3.16 3.63 -18.63
N THR A 142 3.39 2.50 -19.29
CA THR A 142 3.64 1.21 -18.61
C THR A 142 4.86 1.30 -17.70
N ALA A 143 5.94 1.93 -18.15
CA ALA A 143 7.16 2.11 -17.36
C ALA A 143 6.91 2.99 -16.13
N ALA A 144 6.14 4.07 -16.26
CA ALA A 144 5.77 4.95 -15.15
C ALA A 144 4.93 4.21 -14.09
N LEU A 145 3.95 3.41 -14.52
CA LEU A 145 3.15 2.58 -13.60
C LEU A 145 4.03 1.53 -12.90
N PHE A 146 4.92 0.86 -13.64
CA PHE A 146 5.82 -0.13 -13.05
C PHE A 146 6.76 0.49 -12.00
N LEU A 147 7.29 1.68 -12.26
CA LEU A 147 8.13 2.41 -11.29
C LEU A 147 7.33 2.84 -10.05
N LEU A 148 6.10 3.33 -10.24
CA LEU A 148 5.22 3.70 -9.15
C LEU A 148 4.90 2.49 -8.25
N GLU A 149 4.50 1.37 -8.85
CA GLU A 149 4.19 0.13 -8.13
C GLU A 149 5.42 -0.43 -7.43
N ALA A 150 6.58 -0.47 -8.10
CA ALA A 150 7.83 -0.92 -7.50
C ALA A 150 8.24 -0.04 -6.31
N LEU A 151 8.06 1.29 -6.40
CA LEU A 151 8.34 2.21 -5.30
C LEU A 151 7.44 1.94 -4.10
N ILE A 152 6.13 1.81 -4.33
CA ILE A 152 5.15 1.52 -3.28
C ILE A 152 5.42 0.15 -2.65
N TRP A 153 5.80 -0.84 -3.46
CA TRP A 153 6.18 -2.17 -3.02
C TRP A 153 7.38 -2.15 -2.07
N VAL A 154 8.43 -1.41 -2.42
CA VAL A 154 9.62 -1.22 -1.57
C VAL A 154 9.26 -0.49 -0.27
N ILE A 155 8.43 0.55 -0.33
CA ILE A 155 7.98 1.28 0.85
C ILE A 155 7.18 0.35 1.78
N GLY A 156 6.24 -0.43 1.24
CA GLY A 156 5.47 -1.40 2.00
C GLY A 156 6.34 -2.47 2.66
N PHE A 157 7.37 -2.94 1.96
CA PHE A 157 8.35 -3.87 2.53
C PHE A 157 9.11 -3.27 3.71
N CYS A 158 9.57 -2.02 3.59
CA CYS A 158 10.26 -1.34 4.69
C CYS A 158 9.35 -1.09 5.90
N ILE A 159 8.09 -0.73 5.67
CA ILE A 159 7.18 -0.31 6.73
C ILE A 159 6.54 -1.50 7.45
N LEU A 160 6.09 -2.54 6.74
CA LEU A 160 5.46 -3.72 7.37
C LEU A 160 6.29 -4.99 7.24
N GLY A 161 6.96 -5.19 6.10
CA GLY A 161 7.72 -6.41 5.84
C GLY A 161 8.83 -6.65 6.87
N ILE A 162 9.72 -5.67 7.04
CA ILE A 162 10.85 -5.75 7.99
C ILE A 162 10.40 -6.00 9.44
N PRO A 163 9.50 -5.19 10.05
CA PRO A 163 9.12 -5.41 11.45
C PRO A 163 8.42 -6.75 11.66
N LEU A 164 7.59 -7.21 10.71
CA LEU A 164 6.93 -8.50 10.83
C LEU A 164 7.90 -9.67 10.64
N GLN A 165 8.93 -9.55 9.80
CA GLN A 165 10.02 -10.53 9.76
C GLN A 165 10.78 -10.63 11.09
N LEU A 166 11.05 -9.49 11.75
CA LEU A 166 11.67 -9.45 13.07
C LEU A 166 10.79 -10.12 14.12
N LEU A 167 9.48 -9.85 14.08
CA LEU A 167 8.51 -10.47 14.98
C LEU A 167 8.44 -11.98 14.78
N SER A 168 8.29 -12.44 13.53
CA SER A 168 8.28 -13.88 13.20
C SER A 168 9.54 -14.57 13.71
N TYR A 169 10.70 -13.94 13.53
CA TYR A 169 11.96 -14.47 14.06
C TYR A 169 11.96 -14.56 15.60
N ALA A 170 11.49 -13.53 16.29
CA ALA A 170 11.41 -13.51 17.75
C ALA A 170 10.49 -14.61 18.29
N ILE A 171 9.30 -14.78 17.69
CA ILE A 171 8.32 -15.80 18.10
C ILE A 171 8.89 -17.21 17.92
N LEU A 172 9.52 -17.50 16.78
CA LEU A 172 10.05 -18.83 16.52
C LEU A 172 11.22 -19.17 17.43
N ARG A 173 12.06 -18.18 17.70
CA ARG A 173 13.15 -18.32 18.65
C ARG A 173 12.61 -18.60 20.06
N TYR A 174 11.53 -17.95 20.46
CA TYR A 174 10.83 -18.25 21.71
C TYR A 174 10.29 -19.69 21.73
N LEU A 175 9.74 -20.19 20.62
CA LEU A 175 9.19 -21.54 20.48
C LEU A 175 10.25 -22.67 20.38
N GLY A 176 11.54 -22.37 20.49
CA GLY A 176 12.58 -23.41 20.37
C GLY A 176 12.91 -23.80 18.93
N ILE A 177 12.31 -23.14 17.93
CA ILE A 177 12.49 -23.50 16.52
C ILE A 177 13.83 -22.95 16.03
N GLY A 178 14.69 -23.87 15.55
CA GLY A 178 16.03 -23.56 15.06
C GLY A 178 16.06 -22.58 13.88
N LYS A 179 17.26 -22.09 13.59
CA LYS A 179 17.52 -21.08 12.56
C LYS A 179 16.92 -21.48 11.18
N GLY A 180 16.85 -22.78 10.87
CA GLY A 180 16.30 -23.30 9.60
C GLY A 180 14.80 -23.07 9.41
N GLY A 181 13.98 -23.35 10.43
CA GLY A 181 12.54 -23.05 10.41
C GLY A 181 12.26 -21.55 10.45
N SER A 182 13.16 -20.78 11.07
CA SER A 182 13.06 -19.31 11.12
C SER A 182 13.15 -18.64 9.74
N GLY A 183 13.83 -19.27 8.78
CA GLY A 183 13.95 -18.74 7.42
C GLY A 183 12.64 -18.84 6.62
N VAL A 184 11.85 -19.89 6.81
CA VAL A 184 10.57 -20.07 6.09
C VAL A 184 9.52 -19.10 6.60
N TRP A 185 9.42 -18.96 7.92
CA TRP A 185 8.43 -18.09 8.54
C TRP A 185 8.68 -16.59 8.33
N LYS A 186 9.92 -16.19 8.04
CA LYS A 186 10.19 -14.80 7.66
C LYS A 186 9.47 -14.42 6.36
N ALA A 187 9.20 -15.36 5.46
CA ALA A 187 8.46 -15.09 4.24
C ALA A 187 7.00 -14.64 4.49
N ILE A 188 6.43 -14.94 5.66
CA ILE A 188 5.12 -14.40 6.06
C ILE A 188 5.19 -12.88 6.24
N GLY A 189 6.34 -12.36 6.68
CA GLY A 189 6.59 -10.93 6.70
C GLY A 189 6.54 -10.31 5.30
N ASP A 190 7.03 -11.00 4.26
CA ASP A 190 6.99 -10.48 2.89
C ASP A 190 5.55 -10.36 2.36
N LEU A 191 4.67 -11.30 2.72
CA LEU A 191 3.26 -11.24 2.35
C LEU A 191 2.51 -10.09 3.01
N SER A 192 3.03 -9.53 4.11
CA SER A 192 2.39 -8.39 4.77
C SER A 192 2.38 -7.11 3.93
N ILE A 193 3.20 -7.03 2.87
CA ILE A 193 3.15 -5.92 1.91
C ILE A 193 1.75 -5.82 1.29
N TRP A 194 1.05 -6.93 1.08
CA TRP A 194 -0.33 -6.88 0.57
C TRP A 194 -1.28 -6.16 1.53
N VAL A 195 -1.14 -6.39 2.84
CA VAL A 195 -1.93 -5.68 3.87
C VAL A 195 -1.63 -4.18 3.82
N PHE A 196 -0.36 -3.81 3.61
CA PHE A 196 0.02 -2.42 3.38
C PHE A 196 -0.70 -1.84 2.15
N SER A 197 -0.68 -2.55 1.02
CA SER A 197 -1.35 -2.12 -0.21
C SER A 197 -2.85 -1.90 0.00
N TRP A 198 -3.53 -2.85 0.67
CA TRP A 198 -4.98 -2.75 0.89
C TRP A 198 -5.39 -1.50 1.68
N PHE A 199 -4.67 -1.18 2.77
CA PHE A 199 -5.09 -0.11 3.69
C PHE A 199 -4.47 1.25 3.39
N TYR A 200 -3.24 1.29 2.86
CA TYR A 200 -2.43 2.49 2.82
C TYR A 200 -2.04 2.96 1.41
N LEU A 201 -2.42 2.23 0.36
CA LEU A 201 -2.03 2.57 -1.02
C LEU A 201 -2.39 4.01 -1.40
N LEU A 202 -3.66 4.43 -1.22
CA LEU A 202 -4.08 5.80 -1.56
C LEU A 202 -3.40 6.86 -0.70
N LEU A 203 -3.10 6.57 0.57
CA LEU A 203 -2.36 7.48 1.44
C LEU A 203 -0.94 7.71 0.93
N PHE A 204 -0.22 6.64 0.58
CA PHE A 204 1.14 6.76 0.08
C PHE A 204 1.19 7.37 -1.32
N ILE A 205 0.20 7.12 -2.17
CA ILE A 205 0.06 7.82 -3.44
C ILE A 205 -0.12 9.33 -3.18
N ASN A 206 -0.99 9.73 -2.25
CA ASN A 206 -1.12 11.16 -1.91
C ASN A 206 0.18 11.77 -1.40
N ILE A 207 0.95 11.05 -0.57
CA ILE A 207 2.27 11.51 -0.12
C ILE A 207 3.20 11.69 -1.33
N LEU A 208 3.25 10.72 -2.25
CA LEU A 208 4.05 10.83 -3.47
C LEU A 208 3.62 12.01 -4.33
N LEU A 209 2.31 12.21 -4.55
CA LEU A 209 1.77 13.37 -5.27
C LEU A 209 2.13 14.70 -4.60
N SER A 210 2.18 14.76 -3.26
CA SER A 210 2.56 15.98 -2.55
C SER A 210 4.05 16.32 -2.67
N VAL A 211 4.90 15.30 -2.82
CA VAL A 211 6.35 15.46 -3.04
C VAL A 211 6.63 15.80 -4.51
N ILE A 212 5.90 15.15 -5.41
CA ILE A 212 5.95 15.38 -6.85
C ILE A 212 5.01 16.55 -7.15
N ASP A 213 5.47 17.78 -6.91
CA ASP A 213 4.71 18.98 -7.24
C ASP A 213 4.44 19.01 -8.76
N PHE A 214 3.27 18.52 -9.17
CA PHE A 214 2.87 18.42 -10.57
C PHE A 214 2.84 19.80 -11.25
N ASN A 215 2.67 20.88 -10.48
CA ASN A 215 2.79 22.24 -10.99
C ASN A 215 4.21 22.58 -11.45
N ARG A 216 5.25 21.93 -10.90
CA ARG A 216 6.64 22.09 -11.37
C ARG A 216 6.99 21.19 -12.54
N LEU A 217 6.34 20.03 -12.67
CA LEU A 217 6.58 19.11 -13.80
C LEU A 217 5.82 19.50 -15.07
N PHE A 218 4.66 20.16 -14.94
CA PHE A 218 3.89 20.72 -16.05
C PHE A 218 4.03 22.24 -16.20
N ALA A 219 5.01 22.86 -15.53
CA ALA A 219 5.48 24.21 -15.89
C ALA A 219 6.28 24.15 -17.20
N ILE A 220 5.61 23.76 -18.29
CA ILE A 220 6.07 23.95 -19.67
C ILE A 220 4.87 24.52 -20.44
N GLY A 221 4.91 25.82 -20.69
CA GLY A 221 4.09 26.52 -21.70
C GLY A 221 2.97 27.36 -21.13
#